data_AF-A0A1I7ZT06-F1
#
_entry.id   AF-A0A1I7ZT06-F1
#
_cell.length_a   1.000
_cell.length_b   1.000
_cell.length_c   1.000
_cell.angle_alpha   90.00
_cell.angle_beta   90.00
_cell.angle_gamma   90.00
#
_symmetry.space_group_name_H-M   'P 1'
#
loop_
_entity.id
_entity.type
_entity.pdbx_description
1 polymer ?
#
loop_
_entity_poly.entity_id
_entity_poly.type
_entity_poly.pdbx_seq_one_letter_code
_entity_poly.pdbx_strand_id
1 'polypeptide(L)'
;MLPDLSPHLHTAECNFLVQLMRRCQEEQTMGKMFGACNYWDEAVWQCTKQERIWRRDNNPRYSRRRVELKHLPESYYTPALKKLQMEGLLNINDGTNGCRI
;
A
#
# COMPACT_ATOMS: atom_id res chain seq x y z
N MET A 1 -3.06 16.10 -0.38
CA MET A 1 -4.16 15.38 -1.05
C MET A 1 -3.94 13.90 -0.84
N LEU A 2 -4.94 13.16 -0.36
CA LEU A 2 -4.85 11.72 -0.17
C LEU A 2 -4.83 11.03 -1.55
N PRO A 3 -3.94 10.05 -1.81
CA PRO A 3 -3.97 9.30 -3.06
C PRO A 3 -5.26 8.47 -3.17
N ASP A 4 -5.74 8.24 -4.39
CA ASP A 4 -6.79 7.24 -4.65
C ASP A 4 -6.31 5.88 -4.16
N LEU A 5 -7.04 5.24 -3.24
CA LEU A 5 -6.71 3.96 -2.62
C LEU A 5 -7.43 2.77 -3.29
N SER A 6 -7.81 2.92 -4.56
CA SER A 6 -8.35 1.81 -5.34
C SER A 6 -7.31 0.68 -5.47
N PRO A 7 -7.67 -0.59 -5.19
CA PRO A 7 -6.70 -1.69 -5.07
C PRO A 7 -5.85 -1.94 -6.31
N HIS A 8 -6.39 -1.69 -7.50
CA HIS A 8 -5.68 -1.91 -8.76
C HIS A 8 -4.57 -0.86 -9.04
N LEU A 9 -4.49 0.22 -8.25
CA LEU A 9 -3.51 1.29 -8.46
C LEU A 9 -2.21 1.11 -7.68
N HIS A 10 -2.19 0.18 -6.72
CA HIS A 10 -1.10 0.01 -5.77
C HIS A 10 -0.55 -1.41 -5.77
N THR A 11 0.66 -1.53 -5.27
CA THR A 11 1.32 -2.79 -4.98
C THR A 11 0.57 -3.61 -3.94
N ALA A 12 0.76 -4.93 -3.98
CA ALA A 12 0.12 -5.84 -3.03
C ALA A 12 0.47 -5.50 -1.56
N GLU A 13 1.69 -5.04 -1.30
CA GLU A 13 2.17 -4.61 0.04
C GLU A 13 1.44 -3.36 0.52
N CYS A 14 1.31 -2.34 -0.34
CA CYS A 14 0.55 -1.14 0.03
C CYS A 14 -0.95 -1.43 0.17
N ASN A 15 -1.50 -2.31 -0.67
CA ASN A 15 -2.89 -2.74 -0.56
C ASN A 15 -3.18 -3.47 0.76
N PHE A 16 -2.23 -4.27 1.26
CA PHE A 16 -2.36 -4.90 2.57
C PHE A 16 -2.50 -3.85 3.69
N LEU A 17 -1.69 -2.79 3.67
CA LEU A 17 -1.83 -1.68 4.63
C LEU A 17 -3.17 -0.95 4.50
N VAL A 18 -3.68 -0.77 3.27
CA VAL A 18 -5.01 -0.18 3.03
C VAL A 18 -6.11 -1.05 3.63
N GLN A 19 -6.00 -2.38 3.56
CA GLN A 19 -6.96 -3.28 4.20
C GLN A 19 -6.92 -3.16 5.73
N LEU A 20 -5.74 -3.08 6.35
CA LEU A 20 -5.59 -2.87 7.80
C LEU A 20 -6.19 -1.53 8.25
N MET A 21 -5.94 -0.47 7.48
CA MET A 21 -6.51 0.85 7.72
C MET A 21 -8.04 0.83 7.65
N ARG A 22 -8.62 0.22 6.59
CA ARG A 22 -10.08 0.09 6.46
C ARG A 22 -10.69 -0.72 7.59
N ARG A 23 -10.06 -1.84 7.97
CA ARG A 23 -10.49 -2.65 9.12
C ARG A 23 -10.50 -1.85 10.42
N CYS A 24 -9.44 -1.08 10.68
CA CYS A 24 -9.41 -0.18 11.85
C CYS A 24 -10.58 0.82 11.80
N GLN A 25 -10.85 1.41 10.63
CA GLN A 25 -11.95 2.36 10.46
C GLN A 25 -13.33 1.71 10.63
N GLU A 26 -13.49 0.44 10.28
CA GLU A 26 -14.72 -0.34 10.48
C GLU A 26 -14.92 -0.71 11.95
N GLU A 27 -13.87 -1.12 12.65
CA GLU A 27 -13.92 -1.47 14.08
C GLU A 27 -14.11 -0.23 14.97
N GLN A 28 -13.48 0.90 14.61
CA GLN A 28 -13.47 2.14 15.41
C GLN A 28 -14.51 3.15 14.93
N THR A 29 -15.76 2.73 14.72
CA THR A 29 -16.85 3.63 14.25
C THR A 29 -17.00 4.91 15.07
N MET A 30 -16.84 4.83 16.40
CA MET A 30 -16.93 5.99 17.32
C MET A 30 -15.57 6.69 17.56
N GLY A 31 -14.45 6.01 17.30
CA GLY A 31 -13.07 6.49 17.53
C GLY A 31 -12.46 7.32 16.39
N LYS A 32 -13.15 7.43 15.24
CA LYS A 32 -12.68 8.16 14.05
C LYS A 32 -12.29 9.61 14.33
N MET A 33 -12.99 10.28 15.25
CA MET A 33 -12.68 11.67 15.62
C MET A 33 -11.48 11.83 16.57
N PHE A 34 -11.00 10.75 17.19
CA PHE A 34 -9.87 10.78 18.12
C PHE A 34 -8.56 10.26 17.52
N GLY A 35 -8.50 10.03 16.20
CA GLY A 35 -7.29 9.58 15.53
C GLY A 35 -6.91 8.13 15.82
N ALA A 36 -7.89 7.28 16.17
CA ALA A 36 -7.66 5.87 16.53
C ALA A 36 -6.93 5.05 15.45
N CYS A 37 -7.01 5.46 14.18
CA CYS A 37 -6.38 4.77 13.05
C CYS A 37 -5.18 5.51 12.45
N ASN A 38 -4.70 6.60 13.08
CA ASN A 38 -3.63 7.45 12.55
C ASN A 38 -2.37 6.68 12.18
N TYR A 39 -2.02 5.64 12.95
CA TYR A 39 -0.86 4.79 12.65
C TYR A 39 -0.99 4.11 11.28
N TRP A 40 -2.16 3.55 10.98
CA TRP A 40 -2.41 2.87 9.70
C TRP A 40 -2.55 3.87 8.56
N ASP A 41 -3.17 5.04 8.80
CA ASP A 41 -3.23 6.13 7.83
C ASP A 41 -1.83 6.61 7.43
N GLU A 42 -0.93 6.78 8.42
CA GLU A 42 0.47 7.13 8.18
C GLU A 42 1.20 6.02 7.41
N ALA A 43 1.02 4.76 7.81
CA ALA A 43 1.64 3.62 7.13
C ALA A 43 1.25 3.55 5.64
N VAL A 44 -0.03 3.74 5.32
CA VAL A 44 -0.55 3.80 3.94
C VAL A 44 0.06 4.98 3.19
N TRP A 45 0.10 6.16 3.80
CA TRP A 45 0.70 7.34 3.17
C TRP A 45 2.20 7.13 2.85
N GLN A 46 2.96 6.59 3.81
CA GLN A 46 4.38 6.30 3.60
C GLN A 46 4.58 5.26 2.48
N CYS A 47 3.77 4.20 2.45
CA CYS A 47 3.89 3.15 1.44
C CYS A 47 3.61 3.67 0.03
N THR A 48 2.47 4.34 -0.16
CA THR A 48 2.09 4.92 -1.46
C THR A 48 3.06 6.00 -1.94
N LYS A 49 3.71 6.71 -1.00
CA LYS A 49 4.81 7.62 -1.32
C LYS A 49 6.04 6.86 -1.84
N GLN A 50 6.44 5.77 -1.20
CA GLN A 50 7.57 4.95 -1.68
C GLN A 50 7.27 4.33 -3.04
N GLU A 51 6.05 3.88 -3.27
CA GLU A 51 5.62 3.37 -4.58
C GLU A 51 5.73 4.44 -5.68
N ARG A 52 5.33 5.68 -5.38
CA ARG A 52 5.50 6.83 -6.28
C ARG A 52 6.97 7.11 -6.56
N ILE A 53 7.83 7.07 -5.55
CA ILE A 53 9.28 7.29 -5.70
C ILE A 53 9.86 6.19 -6.60
N TRP A 54 9.57 4.92 -6.31
CA TRP A 54 10.01 3.80 -7.16
C TRP A 54 9.59 4.00 -8.62
N ARG A 55 8.31 4.33 -8.85
CA ARG A 55 7.78 4.59 -10.19
C ARG A 55 8.49 5.76 -10.88
N ARG A 56 8.88 6.79 -10.14
CA ARG A 56 9.63 7.93 -10.68
C ARG A 56 11.05 7.54 -11.09
N ASP A 57 11.69 6.69 -10.31
CA ASP A 57 13.08 6.29 -10.52
C ASP A 57 13.22 5.23 -11.63
N ASN A 58 12.20 4.38 -11.81
CA ASN A 58 12.27 3.22 -12.70
C ASN A 58 11.49 3.38 -14.02
N ASN A 59 10.47 4.25 -14.08
CA ASN A 59 9.70 4.40 -15.31
C ASN A 59 10.45 5.27 -16.32
N PRO A 60 10.48 4.87 -17.60
CA PRO A 60 11.11 5.68 -18.64
C PRO A 60 10.34 7.00 -18.84
N ARG A 61 11.08 8.10 -19.05
CA ARG A 61 10.49 9.45 -19.21
C ARG A 61 9.70 9.63 -20.51
N TYR A 62 10.16 9.00 -21.60
CA TYR A 62 9.65 9.24 -22.96
C TYR A 62 9.22 7.97 -23.70
N SER A 63 9.21 6.81 -23.04
CA SER A 63 8.76 5.55 -23.65
C SER A 63 7.64 4.91 -22.86
N ARG A 64 6.92 3.97 -23.50
CA ARG A 64 5.83 3.26 -22.82
C ARG A 64 6.39 2.46 -21.64
N ARG A 65 5.70 2.53 -20.50
CA ARG A 65 5.93 1.64 -19.36
C ARG A 65 5.72 0.20 -19.82
N ARG A 66 6.76 -0.64 -19.64
CA ARG A 66 6.73 -2.05 -20.04
C ARG A 66 6.34 -2.98 -18.89
N VAL A 67 6.48 -2.53 -17.65
CA VAL A 67 6.29 -3.34 -16.45
C VAL A 67 5.31 -2.64 -15.53
N GLU A 68 4.30 -3.38 -15.09
CA GLU A 68 3.40 -2.98 -14.02
C GLU A 68 4.02 -3.41 -12.68
N LEU A 69 4.12 -2.47 -11.74
CA LEU A 69 4.65 -2.74 -10.41
C LEU A 69 3.58 -3.46 -9.58
N LYS A 70 3.66 -4.78 -9.51
CA LYS A 70 2.76 -5.61 -8.69
C LYS A 70 3.21 -5.73 -7.24
N HIS A 71 4.52 -5.85 -7.03
CA HIS A 71 5.16 -6.00 -5.73
C HIS A 71 6.18 -4.89 -5.53
N LEU A 72 6.13 -4.23 -4.39
CA LEU A 72 7.12 -3.23 -4.00
C LEU A 72 8.43 -3.95 -3.63
N PRO A 73 9.60 -3.49 -4.10
CA PRO A 73 10.86 -4.08 -3.67
C PRO A 73 11.12 -3.81 -2.20
N GLU A 74 11.77 -4.77 -1.53
CA GLU A 74 12.09 -4.69 -0.10
C GLU A 74 12.95 -3.46 0.26
N SER A 75 13.78 -2.98 -0.67
CA SER A 75 14.55 -1.73 -0.49
C SER A 75 13.69 -0.49 -0.29
N TYR A 76 12.43 -0.51 -0.74
CA TYR A 76 11.45 0.56 -0.60
C TYR A 76 10.46 0.30 0.54
N TYR A 77 10.63 -0.76 1.34
CA TYR A 77 9.74 -1.04 2.46
C TYR A 77 9.86 0.03 3.55
N THR A 78 8.69 0.52 3.97
CA THR A 78 8.54 1.41 5.11
C THR A 78 8.79 0.66 6.43
N PRO A 79 9.01 1.38 7.56
CA PRO A 79 9.14 0.73 8.85
C PRO A 79 7.97 -0.19 9.21
N ALA A 80 6.73 0.20 8.84
CA ALA A 80 5.54 -0.61 9.04
C ALA A 80 5.58 -1.93 8.24
N LEU A 81 5.96 -1.87 6.95
CA LEU A 81 6.10 -3.08 6.13
C LEU A 81 7.21 -4.01 6.66
N LYS A 82 8.36 -3.46 7.03
CA LYS A 82 9.47 -4.24 7.62
C LYS A 82 9.04 -4.95 8.90
N LYS A 83 8.31 -4.25 9.76
CA LYS A 83 7.76 -4.83 11.00
C LYS A 83 6.82 -6.00 10.69
N LEU A 84 5.85 -5.81 9.79
CA LEU A 84 4.89 -6.86 9.41
C LEU A 84 5.58 -8.06 8.74
N GLN A 85 6.62 -7.82 7.95
CA GLN A 85 7.42 -8.87 7.33
C GLN A 85 8.19 -9.68 8.38
N MET A 86 8.84 -9.02 9.35
CA MET A 86 9.54 -9.68 10.46
C MET A 86 8.61 -10.49 11.36
N GLU A 87 7.39 -9.99 11.57
CA GLU A 87 6.35 -10.67 12.35
C GLU A 87 5.67 -11.82 11.57
N GLY A 88 6.00 -12.00 10.28
CA GLY A 88 5.36 -13.01 9.43
C GLY A 88 3.89 -12.72 9.12
N LEU A 89 3.42 -11.49 9.35
CA LEU A 89 2.02 -11.07 9.18
C LEU A 89 1.75 -10.51 7.78
N LEU A 90 2.79 -10.21 7.00
CA LEU A 90 2.66 -9.69 5.65
C LEU A 90 2.27 -10.83 4.69
N ASN A 91 0.97 -11.11 4.55
CA ASN A 91 0.46 -12.11 3.62
C ASN A 91 0.16 -11.47 2.26
N ILE A 92 1.10 -11.60 1.32
CA ILE A 92 1.02 -11.01 -0.02
C ILE A 92 0.55 -12.05 -1.07
N ASN A 93 0.16 -13.26 -0.64
CA ASN A 93 -0.20 -14.35 -1.55
C ASN A 93 -1.59 -14.21 -2.18
N ASP A 94 -2.42 -13.29 -1.69
CA ASP A 94 -3.73 -13.04 -2.27
C ASP A 94 -3.63 -11.99 -3.36
N GLY A 95 -3.24 -12.48 -4.54
CA GLY A 95 -3.54 -11.81 -5.79
C GLY A 95 -5.03 -11.49 -5.80
N THR A 96 -5.37 -10.20 -5.65
CA THR A 96 -6.61 -9.68 -6.18
C THR A 96 -6.59 -10.06 -7.66
N ASN A 97 -7.32 -11.12 -7.99
CA ASN A 97 -7.66 -11.47 -9.35
C ASN A 97 -8.29 -10.21 -9.95
N GLY A 98 -7.48 -9.43 -10.67
CA GLY A 98 -8.01 -8.38 -11.52
C GLY A 98 -9.04 -9.06 -12.41
N CYS A 99 -10.26 -8.51 -12.46
CA CYS A 99 -11.29 -9.00 -13.36
C CYS A 99 -10.68 -9.23 -14.74
N ARG A 100 -10.73 -10.47 -15.23
CA ARG A 100 -10.63 -10.70 -16.68
C ARG A 100 -11.87 -10.05 -17.27
N ILE A 101 -11.65 -9.06 -18.15
CA ILE A 101 -12.69 -8.46 -19.01
C ILE A 101 -13.37 -9.57 -19.80
#